data_AF-A0AAU7D6E1-F1
#
_entry.id   AF-A0AAU7D6E1-F1
#
_cell.length_a   1.000
_cell.length_b   1.000
_cell.length_c   1.000
_cell.angle_alpha   90.00
_cell.angle_beta   90.00
_cell.angle_gamma   90.00
#
_symmetry.space_group_name_H-M   'P 1'
#
loop_
_entity.id
_entity.type
_entity.pdbx_description
1 polymer ?
#
loop_
_entity_poly.entity_id
_entity_poly.type
_entity_poly.pdbx_seq_one_letter_code
_entity_poly.pdbx_strand_id
1 'polypeptide(L)'
;MTSTNSDHIGGYRREVDYQRLGPALLIASSLVLAVRTAKWTATHSDGLSAADWDKEVEHSARIAKLVLSHVTARYPELFQAKDVPWFVATDEEVPK
;
A
#
# COMPACT_ATOMS: atom_id res chain seq x y z
N MET A 1 -14.61 -11.17 33.37
CA MET A 1 -15.32 -11.89 32.29
C MET A 1 -15.83 -10.84 31.32
N THR A 2 -15.02 -10.44 30.35
CA THR A 2 -15.41 -9.52 29.28
C THR A 2 -15.98 -10.37 28.16
N SER A 3 -17.31 -10.36 28.03
CA SER A 3 -18.05 -11.03 26.97
C SER A 3 -17.66 -10.39 25.64
N THR A 4 -16.86 -11.09 24.84
CA THR A 4 -16.65 -10.74 23.44
C THR A 4 -17.98 -10.94 22.74
N ASN A 5 -18.65 -9.85 22.34
CA ASN A 5 -19.80 -9.92 21.45
C ASN A 5 -19.37 -10.75 20.24
N SER A 6 -20.10 -11.84 20.00
CA SER A 6 -19.84 -12.75 18.90
C SER A 6 -20.29 -12.07 17.61
N ASP A 7 -19.43 -11.21 17.05
CA ASP A 7 -19.62 -10.64 15.72
C ASP A 7 -19.82 -11.81 14.74
N HIS A 8 -21.05 -11.95 14.25
CA HIS A 8 -21.39 -13.03 13.34
C HIS A 8 -20.74 -12.73 11.99
N ILE A 9 -19.75 -13.55 11.61
CA ILE A 9 -19.09 -13.45 10.30
C ILE A 9 -20.16 -13.79 9.24
N GLY A 10 -20.55 -12.79 8.45
CA GLY A 10 -21.52 -12.93 7.36
C GLY A 10 -20.97 -13.66 6.14
N GLY A 11 -19.64 -13.77 6.06
CA GLY A 11 -18.92 -14.52 5.03
C GLY A 11 -17.52 -13.97 4.82
N TYR A 12 -16.89 -14.42 3.74
CA TYR A 12 -15.55 -13.99 3.33
C TYR A 12 -15.60 -13.35 1.95
N ARG A 13 -14.92 -12.21 1.81
CA ARG A 13 -14.71 -11.53 0.54
C ARG A 13 -13.26 -11.71 0.11
N ARG A 14 -13.04 -12.10 -1.15
CA ARG A 14 -11.70 -12.11 -1.74
C ARG A 14 -11.27 -10.67 -2.05
N GLU A 15 -10.21 -10.23 -1.40
CA GLU A 15 -9.61 -8.92 -1.63
C GLU A 15 -8.11 -9.07 -1.95
N VAL A 16 -7.57 -8.12 -2.72
CA VAL A 16 -6.13 -8.08 -3.01
C VAL A 16 -5.35 -7.97 -1.70
N ASP A 17 -4.35 -8.82 -1.51
CA ASP A 17 -3.50 -8.78 -0.32
C ASP A 17 -2.45 -7.66 -0.43
N TYR A 18 -2.87 -6.44 -0.13
CA TYR A 18 -2.00 -5.25 -0.18
C TYR A 18 -0.75 -5.37 0.70
N GLN A 19 -0.77 -6.16 1.78
CA GLN A 19 0.41 -6.34 2.63
C GLN A 19 1.53 -7.07 1.91
N ARG A 20 1.19 -8.00 1.01
CA ARG A 20 2.17 -8.72 0.18
C ARG A 20 2.71 -7.90 -0.98
N LEU A 21 2.11 -6.75 -1.28
CA LEU A 21 2.56 -5.85 -2.34
C LEU A 21 3.67 -4.89 -1.89
N GLY A 22 4.06 -4.90 -0.61
CA GLY A 22 5.15 -4.07 -0.07
C GLY A 22 6.47 -4.20 -0.85
N PRO A 23 6.98 -5.42 -1.12
CA PRO A 23 8.19 -5.61 -1.92
C PRO A 23 8.05 -5.10 -3.36
N ALA A 24 6.88 -5.27 -3.99
CA ALA A 24 6.64 -4.77 -5.34
C ALA A 24 6.66 -3.23 -5.38
N LEU A 25 6.06 -2.59 -4.38
CA LEU A 25 6.09 -1.13 -4.24
C LEU A 25 7.53 -0.62 -4.04
N LEU A 26 8.33 -1.28 -3.22
CA LEU A 26 9.73 -0.92 -2.99
C LEU A 26 10.54 -1.00 -4.30
N ILE A 27 10.44 -2.11 -5.03
CA ILE A 27 11.15 -2.31 -6.30
C ILE A 27 10.74 -1.25 -7.33
N ALA A 28 9.43 -1.02 -7.50
CA ALA A 28 8.93 -0.03 -8.43
C ALA A 28 9.38 1.39 -8.06
N SER A 29 9.37 1.74 -6.77
CA SER A 29 9.86 3.04 -6.28
C SER A 29 11.35 3.21 -6.57
N SER A 30 12.17 2.18 -6.31
CA SER A 30 13.60 2.19 -6.61
C SER A 30 13.89 2.32 -8.10
N LEU A 31 13.08 1.70 -8.97
CA LEU A 31 13.20 1.84 -10.42
C LEU A 31 12.90 3.27 -10.88
N VAL A 32 11.82 3.87 -10.37
CA VAL A 32 11.47 5.28 -10.68
C VAL A 32 12.60 6.21 -10.23
N LEU A 33 13.09 6.01 -9.01
CA LEU A 33 14.21 6.77 -8.45
C LEU A 33 15.44 6.67 -9.36
N ALA A 34 15.87 5.45 -9.68
CA ALA A 34 17.04 5.20 -10.52
C ALA A 34 16.92 5.86 -11.90
N VAL A 35 15.76 5.78 -12.55
CA VAL A 35 15.53 6.42 -13.86
C VAL A 35 15.60 7.94 -13.76
N ARG A 36 15.03 8.52 -12.69
CA ARG A 36 14.97 9.98 -12.51
C ARG A 36 16.32 10.57 -12.11
N THR A 37 17.11 9.84 -11.33
CA THR A 37 18.43 10.28 -10.86
C THR A 37 19.57 9.86 -11.79
N ALA A 38 19.32 9.04 -12.81
CA ALA A 38 20.35 8.56 -13.75
C ALA A 38 21.14 9.68 -14.44
N LYS A 39 20.55 10.87 -14.58
CA LYS A 39 21.18 12.05 -15.21
C LYS A 39 21.84 13.01 -14.22
N TRP A 40 21.71 12.76 -12.92
CA TRP A 40 22.27 13.64 -11.91
C TRP A 40 23.79 13.48 -11.90
N THR A 41 24.53 14.58 -11.84
CA THR A 41 25.97 14.53 -11.68
C THR A 41 26.30 13.88 -10.34
N ALA A 42 27.25 12.95 -10.34
CA ALA A 42 27.71 12.31 -9.11
C ALA A 42 28.25 13.38 -8.16
N THR A 43 27.48 13.70 -7.14
CA THR A 43 27.79 14.71 -6.13
C THR A 43 28.32 13.98 -4.90
N HIS A 44 29.53 14.33 -4.45
CA HIS A 44 29.98 13.95 -3.11
C HIS A 44 29.13 14.73 -2.10
N SER A 45 28.48 14.02 -1.18
CA SER A 45 27.61 14.62 -0.17
C SER A 45 28.46 15.29 0.92
N ASP A 46 28.86 16.54 0.72
CA ASP A 46 29.63 17.32 1.71
C ASP A 46 28.75 18.00 2.78
N GLY A 47 27.43 17.73 2.82
CA GLY A 47 26.51 18.44 3.70
C GLY A 47 25.34 17.61 4.26
N LEU A 48 25.00 17.90 5.52
CA LEU A 48 23.98 17.27 6.38
C LEU A 48 22.51 17.42 5.92
N SER A 49 22.24 17.81 4.67
CA SER A 49 20.86 17.91 4.16
C SER A 49 20.78 17.55 2.68
N ALA A 50 20.65 16.26 2.37
CA ALA A 50 20.30 15.79 1.04
C ALA A 50 18.79 15.97 0.78
N ALA A 51 18.24 17.16 1.06
CA ALA A 51 16.80 17.42 1.01
C ALA A 51 16.20 17.15 -0.38
N ASP A 52 16.99 17.28 -1.44
CA ASP A 52 16.55 16.95 -2.80
C ASP A 52 16.51 15.43 -3.05
N TRP A 53 17.37 14.65 -2.38
CA TRP A 53 17.25 13.19 -2.38
C TRP A 53 16.01 12.71 -1.63
N ASP A 54 15.72 13.29 -0.47
CA ASP A 54 14.52 12.92 0.31
C ASP A 54 13.23 13.21 -0.48
N LYS A 55 13.15 14.38 -1.12
CA LYS A 55 12.02 14.72 -2.02
C LYS A 55 11.90 13.74 -3.17
N GLU A 56 13.02 13.34 -3.76
CA GLU A 56 13.03 12.46 -4.93
C GLU A 56 12.66 11.01 -4.56
N VAL A 57 13.07 10.54 -3.38
CA VAL A 57 12.60 9.28 -2.79
C VAL A 57 11.09 9.32 -2.55
N GLU A 58 10.58 10.37 -1.91
CA GLU A 58 9.14 10.52 -1.64
C GLU A 58 8.32 10.57 -2.94
N HIS A 59 8.80 11.35 -3.93
CA HIS A 59 8.18 11.45 -5.23
C HIS A 59 8.12 10.09 -5.94
N SER A 60 9.22 9.34 -5.92
CA SER A 60 9.32 8.03 -6.55
C SER A 60 8.37 7.01 -5.90
N ALA A 61 8.28 7.00 -4.57
CA ALA A 61 7.33 6.17 -3.82
C ALA A 61 5.87 6.54 -4.15
N ARG A 62 5.57 7.83 -4.29
CA ARG A 62 4.24 8.34 -4.64
C ARG A 62 3.81 7.88 -6.04
N ILE A 63 4.67 8.00 -7.04
CA ILE A 63 4.39 7.52 -8.41
C ILE A 63 4.13 6.00 -8.40
N ALA A 64 5.03 5.23 -7.78
CA ALA A 64 4.90 3.78 -7.72
C ALA A 64 3.58 3.36 -7.04
N LYS A 65 3.19 4.05 -5.95
CA LYS A 65 1.92 3.80 -5.26
C LYS A 65 0.71 4.11 -6.15
N LEU A 66 0.73 5.20 -6.91
CA LEU A 66 -0.36 5.55 -7.82
C LEU A 66 -0.54 4.48 -8.91
N VAL A 67 0.56 4.05 -9.53
CA VAL A 67 0.55 2.99 -10.54
C VAL A 67 0.03 1.68 -9.93
N LEU A 68 0.59 1.26 -8.79
CA LEU A 68 0.16 0.04 -8.11
C LEU A 68 -1.33 0.07 -7.80
N SER A 69 -1.83 1.18 -7.23
CA SER A 69 -3.25 1.35 -6.90
C SER A 69 -4.15 1.28 -8.14
N HIS A 70 -3.72 1.87 -9.25
CA HIS A 70 -4.47 1.82 -10.51
C HIS A 70 -4.57 0.39 -11.05
N VAL A 71 -3.45 -0.34 -11.07
CA VAL A 71 -3.41 -1.71 -11.61
C VAL A 71 -4.16 -2.68 -10.70
N THR A 72 -4.04 -2.58 -9.37
CA THR A 72 -4.79 -3.45 -8.43
C THR A 72 -6.29 -3.22 -8.49
N ALA A 73 -6.74 -1.98 -8.75
CA ALA A 73 -8.16 -1.69 -8.92
C ALA A 73 -8.72 -2.18 -10.27
N ARG A 74 -7.91 -2.12 -11.34
CA ARG A 74 -8.36 -2.46 -12.69
C ARG A 74 -8.25 -3.95 -13.01
N TYR A 75 -7.23 -4.63 -12.46
CA TYR A 75 -6.88 -6.02 -12.76
C TYR A 75 -6.57 -6.81 -11.48
N PRO A 76 -7.52 -6.90 -10.52
CA PRO A 76 -7.29 -7.56 -9.23
C PRO A 76 -6.89 -9.05 -9.35
N GLU A 77 -7.28 -9.71 -10.45
CA GLU A 77 -6.98 -11.11 -10.74
C GLU A 77 -5.49 -11.41 -10.95
N LEU A 78 -4.68 -10.39 -11.25
CA LEU A 78 -3.22 -10.54 -11.42
C LEU A 78 -2.48 -10.60 -10.08
N PHE A 79 -3.16 -10.32 -8.97
CA PHE A 79 -2.56 -10.20 -7.65
C PHE A 79 -3.02 -11.32 -6.73
N GLN A 80 -2.19 -11.66 -5.74
CA GLN A 80 -2.59 -12.58 -4.69
C GLN A 80 -3.77 -11.99 -3.91
N ALA A 81 -4.84 -12.77 -3.80
CA ALA A 81 -6.01 -12.42 -3.00
C ALA A 81 -5.96 -13.13 -1.65
N LYS A 82 -6.54 -12.49 -0.63
CA LYS A 82 -6.83 -13.06 0.69
C LYS A 82 -8.32 -13.02 0.98
N ASP A 83 -8.77 -13.93 1.81
CA ASP A 83 -10.13 -13.94 2.32
C ASP A 83 -10.24 -13.00 3.52
N VAL A 84 -11.07 -11.96 3.38
CA VAL A 84 -11.34 -10.96 4.41
C VAL A 84 -12.75 -11.20 4.96
N PRO A 85 -12.93 -11.44 6.28
CA PRO A 85 -14.25 -11.62 6.85
C PRO A 85 -15.02 -10.29 6.80
N TRP A 86 -16.30 -10.36 6.48
CA TRP A 86 -17.23 -9.25 6.68
C TRP A 86 -18.24 -9.62 7.75
N PHE A 87 -18.62 -8.65 8.57
CA PHE A 87 -19.50 -8.85 9.72
C PHE A 87 -20.91 -8.36 9.40
N VAL A 88 -21.92 -9.12 9.82
CA VAL A 88 -23.32 -8.70 9.69
C VAL A 88 -23.61 -7.72 10.82
N ALA A 89 -24.06 -6.51 10.50
CA ALA A 89 -24.59 -5.60 11.52
C ALA A 89 -25.81 -6.26 12.18
N THR A 90 -25.71 -6.56 13.47
CA THR A 90 -26.83 -7.08 14.24
C THR A 90 -27.64 -5.92 14.79
N ASP A 91 -28.97 -6.07 14.87
CA ASP A 91 -29.93 -5.02 15.27
C ASP A 91 -29.68 -4.41 16.68
N GLU A 92 -28.72 -4.95 17.44
CA GLU A 92 -28.28 -4.42 18.73
C GLU A 92 -27.39 -3.16 18.61
N GLU A 93 -26.93 -2.78 17.41
CA GLU A 93 -26.07 -1.60 17.19
C GLU A 93 -26.83 -0.30 16.83
N VAL A 94 -28.17 -0.31 16.78
CA VAL A 94 -28.96 0.93 16.57
C VAL A 94 -29.33 1.54 17.93
N PRO A 95 -28.74 2.68 18.34
CA PRO A 95 -29.16 3.35 19.56
C PRO A 95 -30.61 3.84 19.40
N LYS A 96 -31.48 3.45 20.33
CA LYS A 96 -32.85 3.99 20.45
C LYS A 96 -32.85 5.41 21.02
#